data_AF-A0A1G3CE54-F1
#
_entry.id   AF-A0A1G3CE54-F1
#
_cell.length_a   1.000
_cell.length_b   1.000
_cell.length_c   1.000
_cell.angle_alpha   90.00
_cell.angle_beta   90.00
_cell.angle_gamma   90.00
#
_symmetry.space_group_name_H-M   'P 1'
#
loop_
_entity.id
_entity.type
_entity.pdbx_description
1 polymer ?
#
loop_
_entity_poly.entity_id
_entity_poly.type
_entity_poly.pdbx_seq_one_letter_code
_entity_poly.pdbx_strand_id
1 'polypeptide(L)'
;MLISAPVKDISGTIVGVTIVRIDVSEINTVMQNIHLGKTGETYLINEKGYMLTESRFAEDLKRLHYVEKRTALEMKVVVPGTDNLTRGISECIKGSEGYDADGYKDYRGVNVLGLWQWMPDYGWGVIAEIDVDEGYGIIYKLRNYIMLVFGLVSIGVIVIAFFLGKKISAPIHHITEIAKKVASGDYNARVVYNSNDEIGELASYINKMAENFEEKAKKPE
;
A
#
# COMPACT_ATOMS: atom_id res chain seq x y z
N MET A 1 9.89 6.36 39.39
CA MET A 1 9.42 7.76 39.45
C MET A 1 9.49 8.29 40.87
N LEU A 2 9.71 9.59 41.07
CA LEU A 2 9.64 10.24 42.39
C LEU A 2 8.50 11.27 42.36
N ILE A 3 7.62 11.23 43.35
CA ILE A 3 6.60 12.24 43.61
C ILE A 3 6.99 12.95 44.91
N SER A 4 6.98 14.28 44.92
CA SER A 4 7.30 15.05 46.11
C SER A 4 6.17 16.01 46.48
N ALA A 5 5.89 16.12 47.78
CA ALA A 5 4.96 17.11 48.32
C ALA A 5 5.60 17.83 49.51
N PRO A 6 5.44 19.17 49.64
CA PRO A 6 5.95 19.89 50.80
C PRO A 6 5.13 19.53 52.04
N VAL A 7 5.81 19.29 53.16
CA VAL A 7 5.19 19.18 54.48
C VAL A 7 5.17 20.57 55.10
N LYS A 8 3.97 21.10 55.34
CA LYS A 8 3.76 22.41 55.95
C LYS A 8 3.32 22.25 57.39
N ASP A 9 3.76 23.14 58.26
CA ASP A 9 3.23 23.26 59.61
C ASP A 9 1.85 23.95 59.62
N ILE A 10 1.28 24.13 60.82
CA ILE A 10 -0.02 24.80 61.00
C ILE A 10 0.03 26.27 60.56
N SER A 11 1.21 26.90 60.55
CA SER A 11 1.40 28.28 60.09
C SER A 11 1.54 28.41 58.57
N GLY A 12 1.61 27.28 57.85
CA GLY A 12 1.82 27.23 56.40
C GLY A 12 3.31 27.26 55.98
N THR A 13 4.24 27.27 56.94
CA THR A 13 5.68 27.24 56.71
C THR A 13 6.11 25.84 56.27
N ILE A 14 6.91 25.72 55.21
CA ILE A 14 7.45 24.43 54.74
C ILE A 14 8.51 23.95 55.73
N VAL A 15 8.23 22.84 56.42
CA VAL A 15 9.11 22.23 57.42
C VAL A 15 9.77 20.95 56.93
N GLY A 16 9.40 20.46 55.74
CA GLY A 16 10.01 19.29 55.12
C GLY A 16 9.44 18.98 53.74
N VAL A 17 9.89 17.86 53.17
CA VAL A 17 9.39 17.33 51.89
C VAL A 17 9.17 15.83 52.05
N THR A 18 7.98 15.36 51.71
CA THR A 18 7.70 13.93 51.57
C THR A 18 8.04 13.53 50.15
N ILE A 19 8.84 12.48 49.97
CA ILE A 19 9.17 11.91 48.67
C ILE A 19 8.67 10.47 48.63
N VAL A 20 7.85 10.15 47.64
CA VAL A 20 7.38 8.80 47.34
C VAL A 20 8.09 8.30 46.10
N ARG A 21 8.76 7.16 46.22
CA ARG A 21 9.35 6.45 45.08
C ARG A 21 8.37 5.39 44.59
N ILE A 22 7.86 5.60 43.39
CA ILE A 22 7.04 4.62 42.68
C ILE A 22 7.97 3.82 41.77
N ASP A 23 7.95 2.50 41.93
CA ASP A 23 8.61 1.60 40.98
C ASP A 23 7.79 1.53 39.69
N VAL A 24 8.45 1.81 38.56
CA VAL A 24 7.83 1.83 37.23
C VAL A 24 8.18 0.58 36.43
N SER A 25 8.90 -0.37 37.04
CA SER A 25 9.28 -1.64 36.40
C SER A 25 8.07 -2.49 36.00
N GLU A 26 6.97 -2.46 36.77
CA GLU A 26 5.71 -3.10 36.39
C GLU A 26 5.11 -2.47 35.12
N ILE A 27 5.09 -1.14 35.04
CA ILE A 27 4.59 -0.43 33.85
C ILE A 27 5.48 -0.75 32.64
N ASN A 28 6.80 -0.73 32.81
CA ASN A 28 7.74 -1.16 31.76
C ASN A 28 7.45 -2.57 31.28
N THR A 29 7.23 -3.51 32.22
CA THR A 29 6.95 -4.91 31.90
C THR A 29 5.66 -5.05 31.11
N VAL A 30 4.60 -4.35 31.51
CA VAL A 30 3.33 -4.34 30.77
C VAL A 30 3.54 -3.79 29.36
N MET A 31 4.20 -2.64 29.21
CA MET A 31 4.44 -2.02 27.90
C MET A 31 5.28 -2.91 26.98
N GLN A 32 6.37 -3.50 27.49
CA GLN A 32 7.23 -4.38 26.71
C GLN A 32 6.58 -5.73 26.35
N ASN A 33 5.62 -6.20 27.14
CA ASN A 33 4.91 -7.45 26.84
C ASN A 33 3.84 -7.28 25.74
N ILE A 34 3.41 -6.05 25.44
CA ILE A 34 2.52 -5.75 24.33
C ILE A 34 3.30 -5.85 23.01
N HIS A 35 3.33 -7.06 22.45
CA HIS A 35 3.97 -7.35 21.17
C HIS A 35 2.94 -7.32 20.04
N LEU A 36 2.96 -6.25 19.26
CA LEU A 36 2.19 -6.14 18.02
C LEU A 36 3.04 -6.67 16.86
N GLY A 37 2.93 -7.96 16.57
CA GLY A 37 3.78 -8.59 15.55
C GLY A 37 5.25 -8.68 15.99
N LYS A 38 6.16 -8.60 15.03
CA LYS A 38 7.61 -8.71 15.24
C LYS A 38 8.24 -7.36 15.55
N THR A 39 7.82 -6.32 14.85
CA THR A 39 8.40 -4.98 14.88
C THR A 39 7.62 -4.00 15.75
N GLY A 40 6.38 -4.34 16.12
CA GLY A 40 5.56 -3.41 16.89
C GLY A 40 6.01 -3.22 18.32
N GLU A 41 5.81 -2.02 18.85
CA GLU A 41 6.12 -1.66 20.22
C GLU A 41 5.04 -0.76 20.81
N THR A 42 5.02 -0.67 22.13
CA THR A 42 4.18 0.28 22.86
C THR A 42 5.01 0.91 23.96
N TYR A 43 4.93 2.22 24.11
CA TYR A 43 5.67 2.97 25.13
C TYR A 43 4.89 4.20 25.60
N LEU A 44 5.29 4.71 26.76
CA LEU A 44 4.77 5.94 27.34
C LEU A 44 5.68 7.12 27.06
N ILE A 45 5.10 8.30 26.92
CA ILE A 45 5.82 9.58 26.82
C ILE A 45 5.24 10.62 27.79
N ASN A 46 6.03 11.64 28.14
CA ASN A 46 5.55 12.81 28.87
C ASN A 46 5.21 13.99 27.95
N GLU A 47 4.69 15.08 28.53
CA GLU A 47 4.38 16.35 27.86
C GLU A 47 5.54 16.99 27.07
N LYS A 48 6.77 16.59 27.34
CA LYS A 48 7.97 17.09 26.65
C LYS A 48 8.44 16.16 25.52
N GLY A 49 7.74 15.04 25.30
CA GLY A 49 8.09 14.03 24.30
C GLY A 49 9.24 13.11 24.71
N TYR A 50 9.58 13.02 26.00
CA TYR A 50 10.54 12.03 26.49
C TYR A 50 9.83 10.72 26.79
N MET A 51 10.48 9.59 26.47
CA MET A 51 10.00 8.28 26.86
C MET A 51 9.95 8.16 28.39
N LEU A 52 8.88 7.59 28.92
CA LEU A 52 8.72 7.26 30.33
C LEU A 52 9.00 5.78 30.60
N THR A 53 8.90 4.94 29.57
CA THR A 53 9.16 3.51 29.62
C THR A 53 10.31 3.12 28.72
N GLU A 54 10.86 1.92 28.91
CA GLU A 54 11.91 1.38 28.05
C GLU A 54 11.35 0.97 26.69
N SER A 55 12.02 1.38 25.61
CA SER A 55 11.79 0.82 24.29
C SER A 55 12.27 -0.63 24.28
N ARG A 56 11.58 -1.48 23.53
CA ARG A 56 12.05 -2.84 23.26
C ARG A 56 13.34 -2.87 22.41
N PHE A 57 13.68 -1.76 21.76
CA PHE A 57 14.89 -1.57 20.95
C PHE A 57 16.03 -0.88 21.73
N ALA A 58 15.92 -0.78 23.05
CA ALA A 58 16.88 -0.06 23.90
C ALA A 58 18.34 -0.53 23.70
N GLU A 59 18.58 -1.84 23.53
CA GLU A 59 19.94 -2.36 23.34
C GLU A 59 20.58 -1.91 22.02
N ASP A 60 19.78 -1.85 20.94
CA ASP A 60 20.26 -1.34 19.65
C ASP A 60 20.52 0.16 19.71
N LEU A 61 19.64 0.92 20.38
CA LEU A 61 19.81 2.36 20.59
C LEU A 61 21.05 2.70 21.41
N LYS A 62 21.36 1.90 22.45
CA LYS A 62 22.60 2.03 23.22
C LYS A 62 23.82 1.78 22.35
N ARG A 63 23.81 0.71 21.56
CA ARG A 63 24.91 0.36 20.64
C ARG A 63 25.16 1.44 19.60
N LEU A 64 24.10 2.12 19.15
CA LEU A 64 24.17 3.22 18.20
C LEU A 64 24.43 4.60 18.85
N HIS A 65 24.64 4.63 20.17
CA HIS A 65 24.89 5.86 20.95
C HIS A 65 23.77 6.91 20.86
N TYR A 66 22.52 6.47 20.63
CA TYR A 66 21.34 7.34 20.79
C TYR A 66 20.99 7.56 22.26
N VAL A 67 21.36 6.61 23.12
CA VAL A 67 21.24 6.68 24.58
C VAL A 67 22.49 6.06 25.22
N GLU A 68 22.88 6.55 26.39
CA GLU A 68 23.96 6.05 27.23
C GLU A 68 23.51 4.89 28.11
N LYS A 69 22.40 5.06 28.85
CA LYS A 69 22.02 4.11 29.92
C LYS A 69 20.72 3.40 29.62
N ARG A 70 19.71 4.12 29.14
CA ARG A 70 18.35 3.60 28.95
C ARG A 70 17.55 4.53 28.06
N THR A 71 16.36 4.14 27.61
CA THR A 71 15.50 5.07 26.86
C THR A 71 14.61 5.87 27.78
N ALA A 72 14.15 5.28 28.89
CA ALA A 72 13.27 5.96 29.83
C ALA A 72 13.96 7.19 30.46
N LEU A 73 13.34 8.35 30.28
CA LEU A 73 13.74 9.70 30.72
C LEU A 73 15.03 10.23 30.10
N GLU A 74 15.60 9.52 29.13
CA GLU A 74 16.84 9.92 28.45
C GLU A 74 16.57 10.21 26.97
N MET A 75 15.72 9.39 26.35
CA MET A 75 15.38 9.53 24.95
C MET A 75 14.21 10.49 24.75
N LYS A 76 14.44 11.54 23.97
CA LYS A 76 13.38 12.38 23.40
C LYS A 76 12.97 11.81 22.04
N VAL A 77 11.68 11.63 21.83
CA VAL A 77 11.14 10.97 20.63
C VAL A 77 11.03 11.99 19.50
N VAL A 78 12.14 12.17 18.79
CA VAL A 78 12.30 13.08 17.64
C VAL A 78 12.65 12.29 16.38
N VAL A 79 12.34 12.85 15.21
CA VAL A 79 12.78 12.24 13.95
C VAL A 79 14.31 12.35 13.84
N PRO A 80 15.06 11.26 13.59
CA PRO A 80 16.51 11.29 13.53
C PRO A 80 17.06 12.34 12.57
N GLY A 81 18.08 13.06 13.03
CA GLY A 81 18.69 14.17 12.28
C GLY A 81 17.89 15.47 12.31
N THR A 82 16.84 15.55 13.15
CA THR A 82 16.03 16.76 13.34
C THR A 82 15.73 16.98 14.83
N ASP A 83 15.32 18.20 15.18
CA ASP A 83 14.81 18.52 16.53
C ASP A 83 13.27 18.40 16.63
N ASN A 84 12.62 17.93 15.57
CA ASN A 84 11.17 17.83 15.50
C ASN A 84 10.70 16.54 16.14
N LEU A 85 9.68 16.64 16.99
CA LEU A 85 8.96 15.47 17.51
C LEU A 85 8.43 14.64 16.36
N THR A 86 8.40 13.32 16.54
CA THR A 86 7.72 12.45 15.57
C THR A 86 6.24 12.81 15.50
N ARG A 87 5.59 12.49 14.38
CA ARG A 87 4.21 12.89 14.12
C ARG A 87 3.27 12.43 15.23
N GLY A 88 3.33 11.15 15.60
CA GLY A 88 2.49 10.60 16.67
C GLY A 88 2.65 11.33 18.00
N ILE A 89 3.88 11.70 18.36
CA ILE A 89 4.16 12.45 19.60
C ILE A 89 3.65 13.88 19.53
N SER A 90 3.87 14.54 18.38
CA SER A 90 3.44 15.92 18.18
C SER A 90 1.93 16.08 18.25
N GLU A 91 1.17 15.08 17.78
CA GLU A 91 -0.30 15.07 17.87
C GLU A 91 -0.79 14.62 19.25
N CYS A 92 -0.15 13.60 19.84
CA CYS A 92 -0.51 13.10 21.17
C CYS A 92 -0.41 14.20 22.24
N ILE A 93 0.69 14.97 22.28
CA ILE A 93 0.90 16.03 23.28
C ILE A 93 -0.10 17.19 23.14
N LYS A 94 -0.73 17.37 21.97
CA LYS A 94 -1.83 18.32 21.78
C LYS A 94 -3.14 17.87 22.45
N GLY A 95 -3.13 16.75 23.17
CA GLY A 95 -4.30 16.16 23.82
C GLY A 95 -5.19 15.37 22.87
N SER A 96 -4.68 15.00 21.69
CA SER A 96 -5.44 14.24 20.70
C SER A 96 -5.24 12.74 20.87
N GLU A 97 -6.30 11.98 20.63
CA GLU A 97 -6.23 10.56 20.29
C GLU A 97 -6.28 10.41 18.77
N GLY A 98 -5.57 9.42 18.23
CA GLY A 98 -5.53 9.26 16.79
C GLY A 98 -4.58 8.16 16.33
N TYR A 99 -4.51 8.02 15.01
CA TYR A 99 -3.61 7.11 14.35
C TYR A 99 -3.15 7.70 13.01
N ASP A 100 -2.06 7.14 12.49
CA ASP A 100 -1.58 7.38 11.14
C ASP A 100 -1.34 6.04 10.44
N ALA A 101 -2.17 5.78 9.43
CA ALA A 101 -2.12 4.58 8.61
C ALA A 101 -1.37 4.78 7.28
N ASP A 102 -1.00 6.02 6.95
CA ASP A 102 -0.16 6.34 5.78
C ASP A 102 1.33 6.16 6.13
N GLY A 103 1.66 6.35 7.41
CA GLY A 103 2.94 6.08 8.02
C GLY A 103 3.82 7.32 8.16
N TYR A 104 4.67 7.30 9.17
CA TYR A 104 5.63 8.38 9.46
C TYR A 104 6.94 7.82 10.02
N LYS A 105 7.98 8.65 10.07
CA LYS A 105 9.27 8.24 10.65
C LYS A 105 9.21 8.28 12.18
N ASP A 106 9.56 7.16 12.79
CA ASP A 106 9.76 7.07 14.23
C ASP A 106 11.14 7.60 14.65
N TYR A 107 11.46 7.43 15.93
CA TYR A 107 12.74 7.82 16.52
C TYR A 107 13.94 6.96 16.08
N ARG A 108 13.69 5.82 15.42
CA ARG A 108 14.71 4.97 14.77
C ARG A 108 14.94 5.39 13.33
N GLY A 109 14.06 6.25 12.79
CA GLY A 109 14.06 6.69 11.40
C GLY A 109 13.39 5.70 10.44
N VAL A 110 12.69 4.71 11.00
CA VAL A 110 11.93 3.68 10.29
C VAL A 110 10.52 4.21 10.04
N ASN A 111 9.95 3.88 8.88
CA ASN A 111 8.55 4.21 8.60
C ASN A 111 7.64 3.27 9.40
N VAL A 112 6.82 3.83 10.27
CA VAL A 112 5.88 3.12 11.13
C VAL A 112 4.46 3.60 10.89
N LEU A 113 3.51 2.69 11.09
CA LEU A 113 2.12 3.01 11.38
C LEU A 113 2.02 3.25 12.88
N GLY A 114 1.30 4.28 13.31
CA GLY A 114 1.25 4.65 14.72
C GLY A 114 -0.15 4.95 15.20
N LEU A 115 -0.42 4.62 16.46
CA LEU A 115 -1.60 5.01 17.22
C LEU A 115 -1.13 5.70 18.50
N TRP A 116 -1.84 6.75 18.90
CA TRP A 116 -1.54 7.49 20.11
C TRP A 116 -2.79 7.87 20.88
N GLN A 117 -2.65 7.92 22.20
CA GLN A 117 -3.71 8.34 23.11
C GLN A 117 -3.11 9.15 24.25
N TRP A 118 -3.61 10.38 24.42
CA TRP A 118 -3.21 11.25 25.54
C TRP A 118 -4.00 10.93 26.81
N MET A 119 -3.31 10.90 27.95
CA MET A 119 -3.88 10.71 29.29
C MET A 119 -3.67 11.99 30.11
N PRO A 120 -4.64 12.93 30.10
CA PRO A 120 -4.48 14.26 30.69
C PRO A 120 -4.25 14.22 32.20
N ASP A 121 -4.84 13.26 32.91
CA ASP A 121 -4.72 13.15 34.38
C ASP A 121 -3.29 12.90 34.87
N TYR A 122 -2.44 12.34 34.00
CA TYR A 122 -1.04 11.99 34.32
C TYR A 122 -0.02 12.84 33.55
N GLY A 123 -0.46 13.60 32.55
CA GLY A 123 0.44 14.28 31.59
C GLY A 123 1.24 13.29 30.73
N TRP A 124 0.66 12.11 30.45
CA TRP A 124 1.32 11.01 29.74
C TRP A 124 0.61 10.72 28.41
N GLY A 125 1.37 10.30 27.41
CA GLY A 125 0.84 9.74 26.16
C GLY A 125 1.19 8.27 26.04
N VAL A 126 0.25 7.44 25.60
CA VAL A 126 0.49 6.06 25.18
C VAL A 126 0.69 6.06 23.68
N ILE A 127 1.77 5.45 23.21
CA ILE A 127 2.12 5.35 21.80
C ILE A 127 2.27 3.88 21.45
N ALA A 128 1.64 3.45 20.37
CA ALA A 128 1.81 2.13 19.79
C ALA A 128 2.22 2.29 18.32
N GLU A 129 3.32 1.66 17.93
CA GLU A 129 3.91 1.78 16.59
C GLU A 129 4.20 0.38 16.03
N ILE A 130 4.10 0.20 14.71
CA ILE A 130 4.51 -1.01 13.98
C ILE A 130 5.14 -0.63 12.65
N ASP A 131 6.21 -1.31 12.23
CA ASP A 131 6.87 -1.00 10.97
C ASP A 131 5.90 -1.20 9.79
N VAL A 132 5.89 -0.26 8.84
CA VAL A 132 5.02 -0.29 7.65
C VAL A 132 5.23 -1.58 6.85
N ASP A 133 6.48 -2.05 6.76
CA ASP A 133 6.84 -3.28 6.04
C ASP A 133 6.22 -4.54 6.66
N GLU A 134 5.96 -4.55 7.97
CA GLU A 134 5.22 -5.63 8.61
C GLU A 134 3.71 -5.42 8.52
N GLY A 135 3.23 -4.23 8.92
CA GLY A 135 1.80 -3.90 8.93
C GLY A 135 1.14 -4.10 7.56
N TYR A 136 1.84 -3.74 6.49
CA TYR A 136 1.37 -3.92 5.11
C TYR A 136 2.11 -4.99 4.32
N GLY A 137 3.06 -5.72 4.91
CA GLY A 137 3.83 -6.74 4.19
C GLY A 137 2.97 -7.81 3.51
N ILE A 138 1.87 -8.21 4.15
CA ILE A 138 0.90 -9.16 3.57
C ILE A 138 0.14 -8.51 2.41
N ILE A 139 -0.30 -7.26 2.57
CA ILE A 139 -1.06 -6.51 1.57
C ILE A 139 -0.20 -6.27 0.33
N TYR A 140 1.07 -5.90 0.49
CA TYR A 140 1.99 -5.71 -0.63
C TYR A 140 2.27 -7.00 -1.40
N LYS A 141 2.39 -8.14 -0.70
CA LYS A 141 2.51 -9.45 -1.36
C LYS A 141 1.25 -9.77 -2.17
N LEU A 142 0.07 -9.60 -1.58
CA LEU A 142 -1.20 -9.84 -2.26
C LEU A 142 -1.36 -8.94 -3.49
N ARG A 143 -1.07 -7.65 -3.36
CA ARG A 143 -1.06 -6.68 -4.45
C ARG A 143 -0.16 -7.13 -5.60
N ASN A 144 1.07 -7.56 -5.30
CA ASN A 144 2.01 -8.01 -6.33
C ASN A 144 1.52 -9.29 -7.02
N TYR A 145 0.92 -10.24 -6.29
CA TYR A 145 0.27 -11.41 -6.90
C TYR A 145 -0.87 -11.02 -7.83
N ILE A 146 -1.74 -10.10 -7.39
CA ILE A 146 -2.85 -9.60 -8.22
C ILE A 146 -2.30 -8.94 -9.49
N MET A 147 -1.28 -8.08 -9.38
CA MET A 147 -0.65 -7.45 -10.55
C MET A 147 -0.05 -8.46 -11.51
N LEU A 148 0.61 -9.51 -11.01
CA LEU A 148 1.17 -10.58 -11.83
C LEU A 148 0.06 -11.32 -12.59
N VAL A 149 -0.99 -11.77 -11.89
CA VAL A 149 -2.12 -12.47 -12.51
C VAL A 149 -2.81 -11.57 -13.53
N PHE A 150 -3.06 -10.31 -13.18
CA PHE A 150 -3.63 -9.32 -14.08
C PHE A 150 -2.77 -9.11 -15.32
N GLY A 151 -1.45 -9.04 -15.17
CA GLY A 151 -0.51 -8.93 -16.29
C GLY A 151 -0.58 -10.15 -17.22
N LEU A 152 -0.59 -11.36 -16.67
CA LEU A 152 -0.70 -12.60 -17.45
C LEU A 152 -2.03 -12.70 -18.21
N VAL A 153 -3.15 -12.39 -17.54
CA VAL A 153 -4.47 -12.37 -18.17
C VAL A 153 -4.51 -11.32 -19.28
N SER A 154 -4.00 -10.12 -19.03
CA SER A 154 -3.95 -9.02 -20.00
C SER A 154 -3.16 -9.41 -21.26
N ILE A 155 -1.98 -10.04 -21.09
CA ILE A 155 -1.20 -10.58 -22.21
C ILE A 155 -2.01 -11.64 -22.98
N GLY A 156 -2.66 -12.56 -22.27
CA GLY A 156 -3.52 -13.58 -22.89
C GLY A 156 -4.64 -12.98 -23.74
N VAL A 157 -5.32 -11.96 -23.21
CA VAL A 157 -6.38 -11.24 -23.95
C VAL A 157 -5.82 -10.54 -25.18
N ILE A 158 -4.67 -9.86 -25.08
CA ILE A 158 -4.04 -9.20 -26.24
C ILE A 158 -3.68 -10.22 -27.33
N VAL A 159 -3.11 -11.36 -26.94
CA VAL A 159 -2.75 -12.43 -27.88
C VAL A 159 -3.99 -12.98 -28.58
N ILE A 160 -5.04 -13.31 -27.81
CA ILE A 160 -6.30 -13.83 -28.35
C ILE A 160 -6.95 -12.80 -29.28
N ALA A 161 -7.01 -11.53 -28.86
CA ALA A 161 -7.57 -10.44 -29.67
C ALA A 161 -6.78 -10.22 -30.97
N PHE A 162 -5.45 -10.31 -30.93
CA PHE A 162 -4.61 -10.21 -32.13
C PHE A 162 -4.89 -11.35 -33.12
N PHE A 163 -4.95 -12.59 -32.64
CA PHE A 163 -5.25 -13.74 -33.49
C PHE A 163 -6.68 -13.72 -34.05
N LEU A 164 -7.68 -13.37 -33.23
CA LEU A 164 -9.07 -13.17 -33.68
C LEU A 164 -9.17 -12.06 -34.72
N GLY A 165 -8.53 -10.92 -34.45
CA GLY A 165 -8.47 -9.79 -35.38
C GLY A 165 -7.88 -10.19 -36.72
N LYS A 166 -6.77 -10.94 -36.73
CA LYS A 166 -6.15 -11.45 -37.96
C LYS A 166 -7.04 -12.48 -38.66
N LYS A 167 -7.70 -13.38 -37.91
CA LYS A 167 -8.60 -14.40 -38.44
C LYS A 167 -9.84 -13.82 -39.13
N ILE A 168 -10.34 -12.68 -38.65
CA ILE A 168 -11.50 -11.99 -39.23
C ILE A 168 -11.07 -11.01 -40.34
N SER A 169 -10.05 -10.20 -40.10
CA SER A 169 -9.64 -9.12 -41.01
C SER A 169 -9.06 -9.65 -42.33
N ALA A 170 -8.29 -10.74 -42.29
CA ALA A 170 -7.64 -11.26 -43.51
C ALA A 170 -8.65 -11.79 -44.56
N PRO A 171 -9.63 -12.64 -44.21
CA PRO A 171 -10.67 -13.05 -45.16
C PRO A 171 -11.51 -11.89 -45.70
N ILE A 172 -11.87 -10.91 -44.87
CA ILE A 172 -12.64 -9.73 -45.30
C ILE A 172 -11.84 -8.91 -46.32
N HIS A 173 -10.55 -8.70 -46.07
CA HIS A 173 -9.67 -8.01 -47.02
C HIS A 173 -9.58 -8.78 -48.34
N HIS A 174 -9.43 -10.10 -48.29
CA HIS A 174 -9.37 -10.94 -49.49
C HIS A 174 -10.67 -10.90 -50.30
N ILE A 175 -11.83 -11.02 -49.64
CA ILE A 175 -13.15 -10.86 -50.27
C ILE A 175 -13.26 -9.49 -50.95
N THR A 176 -12.81 -8.44 -50.27
CA THR A 176 -12.84 -7.06 -50.79
C THR A 176 -11.97 -6.92 -52.04
N GLU A 177 -10.79 -7.52 -52.08
CA GLU A 177 -9.92 -7.52 -53.26
C GLU A 177 -10.55 -8.23 -54.46
N ILE A 178 -11.17 -9.40 -54.24
CA ILE A 178 -11.85 -10.13 -55.32
C ILE A 178 -13.06 -9.36 -55.81
N ALA A 179 -13.87 -8.80 -54.91
CA ALA A 179 -15.02 -7.98 -55.29
C ALA A 179 -14.60 -6.78 -56.17
N LYS A 180 -13.46 -6.14 -55.87
CA LYS A 180 -12.90 -5.08 -56.72
C LYS A 180 -12.51 -5.57 -58.11
N LYS A 181 -11.91 -6.76 -58.23
CA LYS A 181 -11.56 -7.37 -59.54
C LYS A 181 -12.80 -7.69 -60.38
N VAL A 182 -13.83 -8.25 -59.74
CA VAL A 182 -15.12 -8.54 -60.39
C VAL A 182 -15.78 -7.25 -60.85
N ALA A 183 -15.77 -6.20 -60.02
CA ALA A 183 -16.29 -4.88 -60.40
C ALA A 183 -15.50 -4.23 -61.57
N SER A 184 -14.21 -4.53 -61.72
CA SER A 184 -13.40 -4.04 -62.84
C SER A 184 -13.51 -4.89 -64.12
N GLY A 185 -14.38 -5.91 -64.15
CA GLY A 185 -14.64 -6.74 -65.33
C GLY A 185 -13.89 -8.07 -65.37
N ASP A 186 -13.10 -8.42 -64.35
CA ASP A 186 -12.52 -9.75 -64.23
C ASP A 186 -13.50 -10.70 -63.51
N TYR A 187 -14.45 -11.21 -64.28
CA TYR A 187 -15.47 -12.14 -63.77
C TYR A 187 -14.95 -13.55 -63.52
N ASN A 188 -13.67 -13.87 -63.78
CA ASN A 188 -13.09 -15.17 -63.43
C ASN A 188 -12.53 -15.19 -61.99
N ALA A 189 -12.37 -14.03 -61.36
CA ALA A 189 -11.91 -13.95 -59.98
C ALA A 189 -12.93 -14.62 -59.02
N ARG A 190 -12.43 -15.42 -58.09
CA ARG A 190 -13.23 -16.14 -57.09
C ARG A 190 -12.60 -16.00 -55.71
N VAL A 191 -13.44 -15.88 -54.68
CA VAL A 191 -13.03 -15.96 -53.28
C VAL A 191 -12.87 -17.43 -52.92
N VAL A 192 -11.68 -17.81 -52.44
CA VAL A 192 -11.42 -19.15 -51.89
C VAL A 192 -11.37 -19.04 -50.36
N TYR A 193 -12.53 -19.17 -49.73
CA TYR A 193 -12.67 -19.18 -48.28
C TYR A 193 -13.77 -20.15 -47.89
N ASN A 194 -13.39 -21.27 -47.27
CA ASN A 194 -14.30 -22.35 -46.90
C ASN A 194 -14.50 -22.34 -45.39
N SER A 195 -15.49 -21.58 -44.93
CA SER A 195 -15.90 -21.51 -43.53
C SER A 195 -17.42 -21.58 -43.45
N ASN A 196 -17.94 -22.19 -42.38
CA ASN A 196 -19.38 -22.24 -42.10
C ASN A 196 -19.78 -21.10 -41.16
N ASP A 197 -19.31 -19.89 -41.46
CA ASP A 197 -19.59 -18.64 -40.73
C ASP A 197 -20.13 -17.57 -41.69
N GLU A 198 -20.48 -16.40 -41.16
CA GLU A 198 -21.03 -15.28 -41.94
C GLU A 198 -20.03 -14.77 -43.00
N ILE A 199 -18.72 -14.96 -42.79
CA ILE A 199 -17.68 -14.58 -43.75
C ILE A 199 -17.66 -15.58 -44.93
N GLY A 200 -17.84 -16.87 -44.67
CA GLY A 200 -18.02 -17.91 -45.69
C GLY A 200 -19.28 -17.71 -46.51
N GLU A 201 -20.38 -17.33 -45.86
CA GLU A 201 -21.62 -16.99 -46.56
C GLU A 201 -21.41 -15.80 -47.50
N LEU A 202 -20.75 -14.73 -47.03
CA LEU A 202 -20.40 -13.56 -47.84
C LEU A 202 -19.52 -13.93 -49.04
N ALA A 203 -18.50 -14.76 -48.83
CA ALA A 203 -17.64 -15.26 -49.91
C ALA A 203 -18.47 -15.98 -50.99
N SER A 204 -19.45 -16.79 -50.58
CA SER A 204 -20.34 -17.50 -51.49
C SER A 204 -21.21 -16.56 -52.34
N TYR A 205 -21.74 -15.48 -51.75
CA TYR A 205 -22.55 -14.50 -52.48
C TYR A 205 -21.72 -13.71 -53.50
N ILE A 206 -20.47 -13.35 -53.18
CA ILE A 206 -19.57 -12.69 -54.14
C ILE A 206 -19.26 -13.62 -55.32
N ASN A 207 -19.01 -14.91 -55.06
CA ASN A 207 -18.77 -15.88 -56.12
C ASN A 207 -20.00 -16.06 -57.05
N LYS A 208 -21.21 -16.16 -56.49
CA LYS A 208 -22.46 -16.20 -57.26
C LYS A 208 -22.68 -14.95 -58.10
N MET A 209 -22.32 -13.78 -57.57
CA MET A 209 -22.41 -12.52 -58.33
C MET A 209 -21.46 -12.52 -59.52
N ALA A 210 -20.21 -12.96 -59.33
CA ALA A 210 -19.23 -13.05 -60.40
C ALA A 210 -19.67 -14.04 -61.50
N GLU A 211 -20.22 -15.20 -61.11
CA GLU A 211 -20.78 -16.20 -62.02
C GLU A 211 -21.92 -15.63 -62.88
N ASN A 212 -22.87 -14.92 -62.26
CA ASN A 212 -23.97 -14.27 -62.99
C ASN A 212 -23.48 -13.23 -64.01
N PHE A 213 -22.44 -12.46 -63.68
CA PHE A 213 -21.85 -11.51 -64.64
C PHE A 213 -21.10 -12.22 -65.77
N GLU A 214 -20.39 -13.29 -65.47
CA GLU A 214 -19.70 -14.12 -66.46
C GLU A 214 -20.68 -14.74 -67.47
N GLU A 215 -21.81 -15.27 -67.00
CA GLU A 215 -22.85 -15.82 -67.86
C GLU A 215 -23.48 -14.76 -68.77
N LYS A 216 -23.77 -13.56 -68.22
CA LYS A 216 -24.30 -12.44 -69.00
C LYS A 216 -23.31 -11.95 -70.05
N ALA A 217 -22.01 -11.91 -69.74
CA ALA A 217 -20.98 -11.51 -70.70
C ALA A 217 -20.79 -12.54 -71.84
N LYS A 218 -21.11 -13.83 -71.60
CA LYS A 218 -20.99 -14.92 -72.59
C LYS A 218 -22.20 -15.10 -73.51
N LYS A 219 -23.35 -14.48 -73.20
CA LYS A 219 -24.53 -14.43 -74.08
C LYS A 219 -24.60 -13.06 -74.76
N PRO A 220 -23.95 -12.84 -75.91
CA PRO A 220 -24.20 -11.65 -76.70
C PRO A 220 -25.63 -11.74 -77.26
N GLU A 221 -26.40 -10.65 -77.13
CA GLU A 221 -27.59 -10.42 -77.94
C GLU A 221 -27.24 -10.30 -79.43
#